data_AF-A0A1B6JU33-F1
#
_entry.id   AF-A0A1B6JU33-F1
#
_cell.length_a   1.000
_cell.length_b   1.000
_cell.length_c   1.000
_cell.angle_alpha   90.00
_cell.angle_beta   90.00
_cell.angle_gamma   90.00
#
_symmetry.space_group_name_H-M   'P 1'
#
loop_
_entity.id
_entity.type
_entity.pdbx_description
1 polymer ?
#
loop_
_entity_poly.entity_id
_entity_poly.type
_entity_poly.pdbx_seq_one_letter_code
_entity_poly.pdbx_strand_id
1 'polypeptide(L)'
;MPGAIVENLSGRKLFVLVATLLVLQVACFLLGGLIAPSPSNANSLLATKCHDKGNNTDAWFYVRGKGRCTPVSLEHYESDSHLRHANEIVFAFQLPNPRNKVILDYSRWQQHLIGVLQFDIAYHPNTEMAPRTIITLDAKLGYRNKGDADGDWKYFTSSVVQRILDCSVENTRERYYYNCSFIPLFELG
;
A
#
# COMPACT_ATOMS: atom_id res chain seq x y z
N MET A 1 26.66 38.24 -34.37
CA MET A 1 26.21 37.32 -33.31
C MET A 1 26.79 35.96 -33.66
N PRO A 2 27.66 35.35 -32.84
CA PRO A 2 28.22 34.05 -33.16
C PRO A 2 27.10 33.01 -33.20
N GLY A 3 26.94 32.32 -34.34
CA GLY A 3 25.96 31.26 -34.55
C GLY A 3 26.16 30.09 -33.58
N ALA A 4 25.13 29.25 -33.44
CA ALA A 4 25.13 28.17 -32.47
C ALA A 4 26.34 27.23 -32.69
N ILE A 5 26.87 26.63 -31.61
CA ILE A 5 28.06 25.76 -31.66
C ILE A 5 27.93 24.66 -32.72
N VAL A 6 26.70 24.17 -32.96
CA VAL A 6 26.38 23.14 -33.96
C VAL A 6 26.57 23.62 -35.40
N GLU A 7 26.35 24.91 -35.68
CA GLU A 7 26.48 25.50 -37.03
C GLU A 7 27.95 25.71 -37.44
N ASN A 8 28.84 25.86 -36.44
CA ASN A 8 30.28 26.07 -36.65
C ASN A 8 31.12 24.79 -36.50
N LEU A 9 30.48 23.63 -36.25
CA LEU A 9 31.18 22.36 -36.06
C LEU A 9 31.43 21.64 -37.39
N SER A 10 32.68 21.27 -37.65
CA SER A 10 33.05 20.36 -38.75
C SER A 10 32.36 19.00 -38.57
N GLY A 11 31.85 18.40 -39.66
CA GLY A 11 31.17 17.11 -39.64
C GLY A 11 31.96 15.98 -38.97
N ARG A 12 33.30 16.04 -39.00
CA ARG A 12 34.17 15.08 -38.30
C ARG A 12 34.09 15.23 -36.78
N LYS A 13 34.01 16.46 -36.26
CA LYS A 13 33.85 16.74 -34.82
C LYS A 13 32.45 16.35 -34.36
N LEU A 14 31.44 16.60 -35.20
CA LEU A 14 30.06 16.20 -34.93
C LEU A 14 29.93 14.67 -34.83
N PHE A 15 30.54 13.93 -35.76
CA PHE A 15 30.52 12.46 -35.73
C PHE A 15 31.17 11.89 -34.46
N VAL A 16 32.33 12.40 -34.05
CA VAL A 16 33.00 11.96 -32.81
C VAL A 16 32.12 12.22 -31.58
N LEU A 17 31.47 13.39 -31.52
CA LEU A 17 30.55 13.74 -30.44
C LEU A 17 29.36 12.77 -30.40
N VAL A 18 28.70 12.54 -31.54
CA VAL A 18 27.55 11.61 -31.62
C VAL A 18 27.95 10.18 -31.27
N ALA A 19 29.09 9.70 -31.77
CA ALA A 19 29.59 8.37 -31.44
C ALA A 19 29.88 8.21 -29.94
N THR A 20 30.45 9.25 -29.30
CA THR A 20 30.72 9.25 -27.86
C THR A 20 29.43 9.22 -27.05
N LEU A 21 28.44 10.04 -27.43
CA LEU A 21 27.12 10.02 -26.80
C LEU A 21 26.41 8.67 -26.98
N LEU A 22 26.56 8.03 -28.15
CA LEU A 22 25.98 6.72 -28.42
C LEU A 22 26.60 5.64 -27.52
N VAL A 23 27.93 5.64 -27.35
CA VAL A 23 28.61 4.72 -26.43
C VAL A 23 28.16 4.94 -24.99
N LEU A 24 28.05 6.19 -24.54
CA LEU A 24 27.54 6.52 -23.21
C LEU A 24 26.08 6.07 -23.02
N GLN A 25 25.23 6.26 -24.03
CA GLN A 25 23.84 5.82 -23.99
C GLN A 25 23.72 4.29 -23.87
N VAL A 26 24.52 3.55 -24.65
CA VAL A 26 24.58 2.08 -24.56
C VAL A 26 25.07 1.65 -23.17
N ALA A 27 26.10 2.32 -22.63
CA ALA A 27 26.58 2.03 -21.28
C ALA A 27 25.49 2.25 -20.22
N CYS A 28 24.75 3.38 -20.28
CA CYS A 28 23.63 3.64 -19.37
C CYS A 28 22.54 2.57 -19.46
N PHE A 29 22.20 2.09 -20.66
CA PHE A 29 21.25 1.00 -20.84
C PHE A 29 21.74 -0.33 -20.25
N LEU A 30 23.03 -0.65 -20.41
CA LEU A 30 23.62 -1.85 -19.81
C LEU A 30 23.63 -1.77 -18.28
N LEU A 31 23.95 -0.60 -17.70
CA LEU A 31 23.88 -0.38 -16.26
C LEU A 31 22.45 -0.56 -15.73
N GLY A 32 21.46 0.04 -16.40
CA GLY A 32 20.05 -0.09 -16.02
C GLY A 32 19.48 -1.49 -16.19
N GLY A 33 19.91 -2.23 -17.21
CA GLY A 33 19.37 -3.55 -17.53
C GLY A 33 20.06 -4.73 -16.80
N LEU A 34 21.36 -4.63 -16.54
CA LEU A 34 22.15 -5.74 -16.00
C LEU A 34 22.51 -5.59 -14.51
N ILE A 35 22.58 -4.36 -14.00
CA ILE A 35 23.05 -4.09 -12.64
C ILE A 35 21.93 -3.57 -11.75
N ALA A 36 21.11 -2.64 -12.26
CA ALA A 36 20.07 -2.05 -11.45
C ALA A 36 18.94 -3.07 -11.15
N PRO A 37 18.48 -3.16 -9.90
CA PRO A 37 17.31 -3.96 -9.57
C PRO A 37 16.03 -3.31 -10.10
N SER A 38 14.91 -4.05 -10.02
CA SER A 38 13.58 -3.51 -10.35
C SER A 38 13.35 -2.17 -9.62
N PRO A 39 12.91 -1.12 -10.33
CA PRO A 39 12.77 0.22 -9.75
C PRO A 39 11.74 0.29 -8.63
N SER A 40 10.74 -0.59 -8.66
CA SER A 40 9.68 -0.68 -7.67
C SER A 40 9.38 -2.12 -7.32
N ASN A 41 8.93 -2.33 -6.08
CA ASN A 41 8.40 -3.61 -5.61
C ASN A 41 6.98 -3.37 -5.06
N ALA A 42 6.02 -4.18 -5.51
CA ALA A 42 4.67 -4.19 -4.99
C ALA A 42 4.49 -5.45 -4.11
N ASN A 43 3.82 -5.30 -2.98
CA ASN A 43 3.52 -6.41 -2.09
C ASN A 43 2.09 -6.29 -1.58
N SER A 44 1.26 -7.31 -1.84
CA SER A 44 -0.09 -7.38 -1.32
C SER A 44 -0.09 -7.91 0.12
N LEU A 45 -0.87 -7.27 0.99
CA LEU A 45 -1.03 -7.67 2.37
C LEU A 45 -2.52 -7.70 2.71
N LEU A 46 -2.96 -8.82 3.28
CA LEU A 46 -4.31 -8.95 3.81
C LEU A 46 -4.37 -8.37 5.23
N ALA A 47 -5.40 -7.55 5.48
CA ALA A 47 -5.66 -7.00 6.79
C ALA A 47 -6.00 -8.11 7.80
N THR A 48 -5.48 -8.02 9.02
CA THR A 48 -5.96 -8.84 10.12
C THR A 48 -7.03 -8.07 10.88
N LYS A 49 -8.19 -8.71 11.07
CA LYS A 49 -9.34 -8.14 11.79
C LYS A 49 -9.11 -8.34 13.28
N CYS A 50 -8.91 -7.26 14.01
CA CYS A 50 -8.69 -7.24 15.45
C CYS A 50 -9.96 -6.76 16.17
N HIS A 51 -10.28 -7.33 17.33
CA HIS A 51 -11.38 -6.86 18.18
C HIS A 51 -10.87 -5.88 19.24
N ASP A 52 -11.48 -4.71 19.31
CA ASP A 52 -11.29 -3.71 20.35
C ASP A 52 -12.43 -3.78 21.38
N LYS A 53 -12.15 -4.44 22.51
CA LYS A 53 -13.11 -4.59 23.61
C LYS A 53 -13.36 -3.30 24.40
N GLY A 54 -12.48 -2.31 24.26
CA GLY A 54 -12.45 -1.13 25.12
C GLY A 54 -12.82 0.18 24.43
N ASN A 55 -13.07 0.16 23.12
CA ASN A 55 -13.21 1.36 22.28
C ASN A 55 -12.06 2.37 22.53
N ASN A 56 -10.84 1.85 22.64
CA ASN A 56 -9.67 2.65 22.98
C ASN A 56 -8.94 3.06 21.69
N THR A 57 -9.25 4.26 21.21
CA THR A 57 -8.65 4.85 20.00
C THR A 57 -7.13 5.05 20.09
N ASP A 58 -6.58 5.08 21.31
CA ASP A 58 -5.15 5.28 21.54
C ASP A 58 -4.34 3.99 21.45
N ALA A 59 -4.98 2.83 21.62
CA ALA A 59 -4.31 1.54 21.60
C ALA A 59 -3.78 1.17 20.20
N TRP A 60 -2.60 0.55 20.17
CA TRP A 60 -2.00 0.04 18.94
C TRP A 60 -2.34 -1.44 18.75
N PHE A 61 -3.03 -1.75 17.65
CA PHE A 61 -3.30 -3.12 17.24
C PHE A 61 -2.28 -3.56 16.19
N TYR A 62 -1.57 -4.64 16.49
CA TYR A 62 -0.58 -5.22 15.58
C TYR A 62 -0.72 -6.73 15.51
N VAL A 63 -0.25 -7.28 14.39
CA VAL A 63 -0.52 -8.67 13.99
C VAL A 63 0.53 -9.63 14.55
N ARG A 64 1.77 -9.16 14.73
CA ARG A 64 2.95 -9.97 15.05
C ARG A 64 3.70 -9.40 16.24
N GLY A 65 4.13 -10.27 17.15
CA GLY A 65 4.90 -9.92 18.35
C GLY A 65 4.18 -10.31 19.64
N LYS A 66 4.83 -10.09 20.78
CA LYS A 66 4.20 -10.22 22.10
C LYS A 66 3.15 -9.12 22.26
N GLY A 67 1.91 -9.47 22.58
CA GLY A 67 0.79 -8.54 22.65
C GLY A 67 0.02 -8.35 21.34
N ARG A 68 0.22 -9.26 20.37
CA ARG A 68 -0.58 -9.30 19.13
C ARG A 68 -2.08 -9.28 19.42
N CYS A 69 -2.83 -8.65 18.52
CA CYS A 69 -4.28 -8.68 18.62
C CYS A 69 -4.83 -10.11 18.41
N THR A 70 -6.00 -10.39 18.99
CA THR A 70 -6.73 -11.63 18.73
C THR A 70 -7.48 -11.49 17.40
N PRO A 71 -7.16 -12.32 16.38
CA PRO A 71 -7.84 -12.25 15.10
C PRO A 71 -9.27 -12.75 15.25
N VAL A 72 -10.18 -12.12 14.52
CA VAL A 72 -11.61 -12.40 14.59
C VAL A 72 -12.10 -12.85 13.21
N SER A 73 -12.81 -13.98 13.16
CA SER A 73 -13.53 -14.38 11.94
C SER A 73 -14.90 -13.72 11.91
N LEU A 74 -15.22 -13.03 10.82
CA LEU A 74 -16.54 -12.43 10.61
C LEU A 74 -17.64 -13.47 10.39
N GLU A 75 -17.28 -14.71 10.05
CA GLU A 75 -18.23 -15.81 9.83
C GLU A 75 -18.91 -16.25 11.13
N HIS A 76 -18.30 -16.01 12.30
CA HIS A 76 -18.89 -16.36 13.59
C HIS A 76 -19.79 -15.28 14.18
N TYR A 77 -19.94 -14.12 13.52
CA TYR A 77 -20.76 -13.01 14.01
C TYR A 77 -22.22 -13.07 13.55
N GLU A 78 -22.68 -14.21 13.01
CA GLU A 78 -23.95 -14.46 12.29
C GLU A 78 -25.29 -14.19 13.02
N SER A 79 -25.38 -13.40 14.09
CA SER A 79 -26.69 -13.07 14.67
C SER A 79 -26.74 -11.70 15.35
N ASP A 80 -27.63 -10.83 14.83
CA ASP A 80 -28.24 -9.58 15.36
C ASP A 80 -27.35 -8.51 16.04
N SER A 81 -26.06 -8.78 16.22
CA SER A 81 -25.08 -7.94 16.93
C SER A 81 -24.12 -7.21 15.98
N HIS A 82 -24.23 -7.46 14.67
CA HIS A 82 -23.36 -6.92 13.61
C HIS A 82 -23.20 -5.38 13.63
N LEU A 83 -24.29 -4.64 13.87
CA LEU A 83 -24.26 -3.18 13.89
C LEU A 83 -23.69 -2.60 15.19
N ARG A 84 -23.77 -3.35 16.29
CA ARG A 84 -23.28 -2.89 17.60
C ARG A 84 -21.77 -2.96 17.73
N HIS A 85 -21.13 -3.92 17.05
CA HIS A 85 -19.68 -4.17 17.14
C HIS A 85 -18.90 -3.71 15.91
N ALA A 86 -19.53 -3.09 14.91
CA ALA A 86 -18.83 -2.62 13.71
C ALA A 86 -17.68 -1.64 14.03
N ASN A 87 -17.88 -0.78 15.03
CA ASN A 87 -16.86 0.17 15.50
C ASN A 87 -15.77 -0.48 16.35
N GLU A 88 -15.96 -1.73 16.78
CA GLU A 88 -14.99 -2.49 17.58
C GLU A 88 -14.05 -3.34 16.72
N ILE A 89 -14.19 -3.29 15.39
CA ILE A 89 -13.36 -4.06 14.46
C ILE A 89 -12.30 -3.14 13.86
N VAL A 90 -11.04 -3.43 14.15
CA VAL A 90 -9.89 -2.70 13.61
C VAL A 90 -9.18 -3.57 12.57
N PHE A 91 -9.02 -3.04 11.37
CA PHE A 91 -8.24 -3.66 10.30
C PHE A 91 -6.76 -3.30 10.47
N ALA A 92 -5.98 -4.21 11.05
CA ALA A 92 -4.57 -4.00 11.31
C ALA A 92 -3.69 -4.49 10.14
N PHE A 93 -2.82 -3.61 9.67
CA PHE A 93 -1.78 -3.91 8.68
C PHE A 93 -0.40 -3.75 9.33
N GLN A 94 0.47 -4.73 9.14
CA GLN A 94 1.85 -4.67 9.64
C GLN A 94 2.85 -4.87 8.50
N LEU A 95 3.44 -3.76 8.06
CA LEU A 95 4.45 -3.72 7.01
C LEU A 95 5.86 -3.60 7.60
N PRO A 96 6.89 -4.12 6.92
CA PRO A 96 6.82 -4.98 5.71
C PRO A 96 6.36 -6.40 6.06
N ASN A 97 5.92 -7.18 5.06
CA ASN A 97 5.52 -8.57 5.26
C ASN A 97 6.77 -9.47 5.39
N PRO A 98 6.82 -10.41 6.35
CA PRO A 98 7.92 -11.34 6.45
C PRO A 98 8.03 -12.22 5.20
N ARG A 99 9.26 -12.47 4.74
CA ARG A 99 9.53 -13.33 3.60
C ARG A 99 10.61 -14.34 3.99
N ASN A 100 10.46 -15.60 3.58
CA ASN A 100 11.40 -16.67 3.88
C ASN A 100 11.72 -16.81 5.38
N LYS A 101 10.72 -16.63 6.25
CA LYS A 101 10.84 -16.64 7.73
C LYS A 101 11.74 -15.55 8.31
N VAL A 102 12.08 -14.52 7.53
CA VAL A 102 12.82 -13.35 7.98
C VAL A 102 11.87 -12.16 8.09
N ILE A 103 11.93 -11.46 9.21
CA ILE A 103 11.27 -10.16 9.38
C ILE A 103 12.11 -9.14 8.62
N LEU A 104 11.50 -8.53 7.62
CA LEU A 104 12.14 -7.49 6.82
C LEU A 104 11.98 -6.15 7.54
N ASP A 105 12.88 -5.22 7.21
CA ASP A 105 12.85 -3.84 7.68
C ASP A 105 12.80 -2.91 6.47
N TYR A 106 12.11 -1.77 6.60
CA TYR A 106 12.25 -0.68 5.64
C TYR A 106 13.55 0.08 5.91
N SER A 107 14.18 0.57 4.85
CA SER A 107 15.42 1.35 4.95
C SER A 107 15.27 2.71 4.28
N ARG A 108 16.14 3.65 4.63
CA ARG A 108 16.16 5.01 4.05
C ARG A 108 16.48 5.05 2.54
N TRP A 109 16.93 3.92 1.97
CA TRP A 109 17.15 3.80 0.52
C TRP A 109 15.85 3.62 -0.25
N GLN A 110 14.76 3.26 0.43
CA GLN A 110 13.41 3.29 -0.12
C GLN A 110 12.82 4.67 0.15
N GLN A 111 12.97 5.57 -0.82
CA GLN A 111 12.59 6.97 -0.67
C GLN A 111 11.07 7.15 -0.58
N HIS A 112 10.30 6.30 -1.26
CA HIS A 112 8.85 6.40 -1.31
C HIS A 112 8.17 5.12 -0.87
N LEU A 113 7.05 5.27 -0.14
CA LEU A 113 6.16 4.17 0.24
C LEU A 113 4.71 4.57 -0.05
N ILE A 114 4.07 3.84 -0.95
CA ILE A 114 2.69 4.07 -1.37
C ILE A 114 1.82 2.92 -0.89
N GLY A 115 0.73 3.26 -0.21
CA GLY A 115 -0.29 2.32 0.24
C GLY A 115 -1.56 2.47 -0.59
N VAL A 116 -2.03 1.37 -1.17
CA VAL A 116 -3.30 1.29 -1.89
C VAL A 116 -4.17 0.22 -1.25
N LEU A 117 -5.43 0.55 -0.98
CA LEU A 117 -6.42 -0.38 -0.45
C LEU A 117 -7.27 -0.97 -1.58
N GLN A 118 -7.51 -2.26 -1.45
CA GLN A 118 -8.46 -3.02 -2.25
C GLN A 118 -9.47 -3.65 -1.28
N PHE A 119 -10.75 -3.48 -1.57
CA PHE A 119 -11.83 -4.03 -0.74
C PHE A 119 -12.38 -5.30 -1.37
N ASP A 120 -12.43 -6.38 -0.59
CA ASP A 120 -13.09 -7.62 -0.97
C ASP A 120 -14.46 -7.69 -0.27
N ILE A 121 -15.51 -7.32 -1.00
CA ILE A 121 -16.90 -7.27 -0.50
C ILE A 121 -17.70 -8.38 -1.15
N ALA A 122 -18.26 -9.28 -0.35
CA ALA A 122 -19.11 -10.37 -0.85
C ALA A 122 -20.54 -9.86 -1.13
N TYR A 123 -21.11 -10.28 -2.27
CA TYR A 123 -22.50 -10.03 -2.64
C TYR A 123 -23.45 -10.84 -1.75
N HIS A 124 -24.50 -10.17 -1.27
CA HIS A 124 -25.58 -10.77 -0.52
C HIS A 124 -26.92 -10.13 -0.94
N PRO A 125 -27.97 -10.94 -1.23
CA PRO A 125 -29.20 -10.45 -1.85
C PRO A 125 -29.96 -9.44 -0.99
N ASN A 126 -29.85 -9.55 0.34
CA ASN A 126 -30.53 -8.64 1.27
C ASN A 126 -29.77 -7.32 1.51
N THR A 127 -28.52 -7.20 1.06
CA THR A 127 -27.66 -6.04 1.32
C THR A 127 -26.89 -5.67 0.05
N GLU A 128 -27.63 -5.36 -1.01
CA GLU A 128 -27.05 -4.89 -2.25
C GLU A 128 -26.45 -3.49 -2.05
N MET A 129 -25.17 -3.34 -2.39
CA MET A 129 -24.47 -2.08 -2.31
C MET A 129 -24.72 -1.24 -3.56
N ALA A 130 -24.96 0.07 -3.39
CA ALA A 130 -25.04 0.98 -4.52
C ALA A 130 -23.71 0.99 -5.30
N PRO A 131 -23.73 1.10 -6.65
CA PRO A 131 -22.52 1.08 -7.47
C PRO A 131 -21.49 2.15 -7.09
N ARG A 132 -21.97 3.27 -6.54
CA ARG A 132 -21.15 4.34 -5.98
C ARG A 132 -21.52 4.52 -4.52
N THR A 133 -20.59 4.19 -3.62
CA THR A 133 -20.78 4.40 -2.19
C THR A 133 -19.65 5.25 -1.61
N ILE A 134 -19.94 6.00 -0.56
CA ILE A 134 -18.92 6.79 0.16
C ILE A 134 -18.50 5.98 1.38
N ILE A 135 -17.22 5.65 1.47
CA ILE A 135 -16.63 5.03 2.64
C ILE A 135 -15.89 6.09 3.46
N THR A 136 -16.00 5.99 4.78
CA THR A 136 -15.23 6.81 5.72
C THR A 136 -14.20 5.91 6.37
N LEU A 137 -12.92 6.27 6.24
CA LEU A 137 -11.80 5.53 6.79
C LEU A 137 -11.16 6.37 7.90
N ASP A 138 -11.19 5.86 9.13
CA ASP A 138 -10.35 6.39 10.20
C ASP A 138 -9.04 5.59 10.23
N ALA A 139 -7.97 6.20 9.73
CA ALA A 139 -6.69 5.55 9.54
C ALA A 139 -5.63 6.13 10.49
N LYS A 140 -4.91 5.25 11.19
CA LYS A 140 -3.80 5.59 12.07
C LYS A 140 -2.55 4.85 11.62
N LEU A 141 -1.47 5.59 11.40
CA LEU A 141 -0.17 5.05 11.03
C LEU A 141 0.81 5.25 12.18
N GLY A 142 1.52 4.18 12.52
CA GLY A 142 2.59 4.18 13.51
C GLY A 142 3.82 3.48 12.96
N TYR A 143 4.97 3.76 13.58
CA TYR A 143 6.23 3.11 13.25
C TYR A 143 6.88 2.54 14.50
N ARG A 144 7.78 1.58 14.28
CA ARG A 144 8.61 0.99 15.32
C ARG A 144 10.01 0.81 14.76
N ASN A 145 11.03 1.28 15.48
CA ASN A 145 12.41 1.16 15.06
C ASN A 145 13.01 -0.18 15.49
N LYS A 146 14.09 -0.56 14.81
CA LYS A 146 14.89 -1.72 15.22
C LYS A 146 15.49 -1.48 16.61
N GLY A 147 15.19 -2.38 17.55
CA GLY A 147 15.63 -2.29 18.94
C GLY A 147 14.52 -1.86 19.90
N ASP A 148 13.41 -1.32 19.40
CA ASP A 148 12.22 -1.03 20.20
C ASP A 148 11.51 -2.34 20.61
N ALA A 149 10.86 -2.34 21.79
CA ALA A 149 10.09 -3.48 22.27
C ALA A 149 8.86 -3.77 21.37
N ASP A 150 8.30 -4.98 21.43
CA ASP A 150 7.18 -5.40 20.55
C ASP A 150 5.93 -4.52 20.60
N GLY A 151 5.64 -3.92 21.76
CA GLY A 151 4.51 -3.01 21.94
C GLY A 151 4.84 -1.53 21.81
N ASP A 152 6.10 -1.14 21.58
CA ASP A 152 6.54 0.26 21.57
C ASP A 152 6.31 0.92 20.20
N TRP A 153 5.04 0.98 19.79
CA TRP A 153 4.61 1.66 18.56
C TRP A 153 4.51 3.16 18.78
N LYS A 154 5.19 3.91 17.92
CA LYS A 154 5.24 5.37 17.95
C LYS A 154 4.27 5.93 16.93
N TYR A 155 3.52 6.94 17.33
CA TYR A 155 2.61 7.65 16.45
C TYR A 155 3.38 8.30 15.30
N PHE A 156 2.85 8.15 14.09
CA PHE A 156 3.33 8.88 12.92
C PHE A 156 2.30 9.91 12.46
N THR A 157 1.09 9.45 12.10
CA THR A 157 -0.01 10.31 11.68
C THR A 157 -1.35 9.59 11.80
N SER A 158 -2.45 10.34 11.79
CA SER A 158 -3.81 9.81 11.75
C SER A 158 -4.72 10.76 10.99
N SER A 159 -5.67 10.23 10.24
CA SER A 159 -6.66 11.04 9.53
C SER A 159 -7.95 10.26 9.28
N VAL A 160 -9.06 10.99 9.34
CA VAL A 160 -10.37 10.50 8.90
C VAL A 160 -10.58 10.97 7.46
N VAL A 161 -10.67 10.04 6.53
CA VAL A 161 -10.73 10.31 5.10
C VAL A 161 -11.98 9.70 4.51
N GLN A 162 -12.72 10.49 3.73
CA GLN A 162 -13.83 10.00 2.92
C GLN A 162 -13.37 9.72 1.51
N ARG A 163 -13.73 8.55 0.99
CA ARG A 163 -13.40 8.09 -0.36
C ARG A 163 -14.64 7.52 -1.03
N ILE A 164 -14.73 7.75 -2.34
CA ILE A 164 -15.77 7.13 -3.16
C ILE A 164 -15.25 5.76 -3.56
N LEU A 165 -16.08 4.75 -3.34
CA LEU A 165 -15.83 3.38 -3.72
C LEU A 165 -16.79 3.05 -4.87
N ASP A 166 -16.23 2.88 -6.07
CA ASP A 166 -16.96 2.44 -7.25
C ASP A 166 -16.85 0.92 -7.34
N CYS A 167 -17.98 0.22 -7.29
CA CYS A 167 -18.04 -1.23 -7.39
C CYS A 167 -19.07 -1.69 -8.41
N SER A 168 -18.74 -2.75 -9.14
CA SER A 168 -19.65 -3.45 -10.04
C SER A 168 -19.68 -4.94 -9.71
N VAL A 169 -20.81 -5.58 -9.99
CA VAL A 169 -20.96 -7.04 -9.86
C VAL A 169 -21.42 -7.59 -11.20
N GLU A 170 -20.62 -8.48 -11.79
CA GLU A 170 -20.97 -9.15 -13.05
C GLU A 170 -21.92 -10.34 -12.83
N ASN A 171 -21.88 -10.94 -11.65
CA ASN A 171 -22.62 -12.14 -11.32
C ASN A 171 -23.25 -12.04 -9.92
N THR A 172 -24.57 -11.92 -9.86
CA THR A 172 -25.36 -11.76 -8.63
C THR A 172 -25.62 -13.08 -7.90
N ARG A 173 -24.67 -14.00 -7.96
CA ARG A 173 -24.71 -15.25 -7.18
C ARG A 173 -24.21 -14.97 -5.77
N GLU A 174 -24.81 -15.63 -4.78
CA GLU A 174 -24.38 -15.52 -3.39
C GLU A 174 -22.89 -15.86 -3.24
N ARG A 175 -22.18 -15.06 -2.43
CA ARG A 175 -20.72 -15.16 -2.17
C ARG A 175 -19.80 -14.81 -3.34
N TYR A 176 -20.31 -14.25 -4.44
CA TYR A 176 -19.44 -13.60 -5.42
C TYR A 176 -18.98 -12.24 -4.92
N TYR A 177 -17.72 -11.89 -5.17
CA TYR A 177 -17.18 -10.60 -4.75
C TYR A 177 -17.51 -9.50 -5.76
N TYR A 178 -17.79 -8.31 -5.24
CA TYR A 178 -17.83 -7.09 -6.05
C TYR A 178 -16.44 -6.80 -6.63
N ASN A 179 -16.40 -6.33 -7.87
CA ASN A 179 -15.21 -5.76 -8.49
C ASN A 179 -15.17 -4.27 -8.17
N CYS A 180 -14.33 -3.90 -7.21
CA CYS A 180 -14.23 -2.54 -6.69
C CYS A 180 -12.95 -1.83 -7.15
N SER A 181 -13.03 -0.52 -7.30
CA SER A 181 -11.87 0.32 -7.61
C SER A 181 -10.88 0.40 -6.45
N PHE A 182 -9.61 0.65 -6.78
CA PHE A 182 -8.55 0.83 -5.79
C PHE A 182 -8.65 2.19 -5.11
N ILE A 183 -8.38 2.23 -3.81
CA ILE A 183 -8.39 3.46 -3.02
C ILE A 183 -6.96 3.82 -2.59
N PRO A 184 -6.41 4.98 -2.99
CA PRO A 184 -5.14 5.45 -2.49
C PRO A 184 -5.28 5.80 -1.01
N LEU A 185 -4.51 5.11 -0.16
CA LEU A 185 -4.56 5.28 1.30
C LEU A 185 -3.55 6.32 1.77
N PHE A 186 -2.27 6.12 1.43
CA PHE A 186 -1.21 7.05 1.81
C PHE A 186 -0.05 7.01 0.81
N GLU A 187 0.73 8.08 0.80
CA GLU A 187 2.02 8.18 0.12
C GLU A 187 3.00 8.87 1.08
N LEU A 188 4.12 8.22 1.34
CA LEU A 188 5.23 8.74 2.14
C LEU A 188 6.43 8.95 1.22
N GLY A 189 7.13 10.07 1.35
CA GLY A 189 8.31 10.46 0.57
C GLY A 189 9.30 11.25 1.40
#